data_AF-A0A1B8TS24-F1
#
_entry.id   AF-A0A1B8TS24-F1
#
_cell.length_a   1.000
_cell.length_b   1.000
_cell.length_c   1.000
_cell.angle_alpha   90.00
_cell.angle_beta   90.00
_cell.angle_gamma   90.00
#
_symmetry.space_group_name_H-M   'P 1'
#
loop_
_entity.id
_entity.type
_entity.pdbx_description
1 polymer ?
#
loop_
_entity_poly.entity_id
_entity_poly.type
_entity_poly.pdbx_seq_one_letter_code
_entity_poly.pdbx_strand_id
1 'polypeptide(L)'
;MKTIKKVFFSAAIASLAFVACKEEKINEEKSAGIVLENMDTSVKPTDDFFRHVNGTWLDKTEIPDESNLIKIFQYKYLLQKAQSMAVVLLFQMKSF
;
A
#
# COMPACT_ATOMS: atom_id res chain seq x y z
N MET A 1 49.05 -19.45 -32.71
CA MET A 1 48.65 -18.96 -31.36
C MET A 1 47.76 -17.71 -31.34
N LYS A 2 47.53 -16.98 -32.45
CA LYS A 2 46.75 -15.72 -32.45
C LYS A 2 45.24 -15.93 -32.61
N THR A 3 44.80 -17.05 -33.20
CA THR A 3 43.39 -17.38 -33.44
C THR A 3 42.71 -18.02 -32.22
N ILE A 4 43.45 -18.81 -31.44
CA ILE A 4 42.93 -19.49 -30.22
C ILE A 4 42.60 -18.48 -29.11
N LYS A 5 43.38 -17.40 -28.98
CA LYS A 5 43.11 -16.31 -28.03
C LYS A 5 41.82 -15.53 -28.32
N LYS A 6 41.42 -15.43 -29.61
CA LYS A 6 40.18 -14.75 -30.01
C LYS A 6 38.94 -15.59 -29.70
N VAL A 7 39.06 -16.92 -29.80
CA VAL A 7 37.97 -17.85 -29.46
C VAL A 7 37.69 -17.84 -27.95
N PHE A 8 38.74 -17.81 -27.11
CA PHE A 8 38.59 -17.69 -25.65
C PHE A 8 37.98 -16.36 -25.19
N PHE A 9 38.16 -15.26 -25.95
CA PHE A 9 37.58 -13.97 -25.59
C PHE A 9 36.09 -13.85 -26.01
N SER A 10 35.64 -14.63 -27.00
CA SER A 10 34.23 -14.63 -27.45
C SER A 10 33.30 -15.53 -26.63
N ALA A 11 33.85 -16.52 -25.90
CA ALA A 11 33.07 -17.45 -25.08
C ALA A 11 32.65 -16.87 -23.71
N ALA A 12 33.20 -15.71 -23.32
CA ALA A 12 32.90 -15.06 -22.04
C ALA A 12 31.56 -14.30 -22.03
N ILE A 13 30.99 -13.98 -23.19
CA ILE A 13 29.80 -13.10 -23.30
C ILE A 13 28.49 -13.91 -23.42
N ALA A 14 28.55 -15.13 -23.94
CA ALA A 14 27.36 -15.97 -24.15
C ALA A 14 26.77 -16.55 -22.85
N SER A 15 27.58 -16.64 -21.78
CA SER A 15 27.19 -17.28 -20.51
C SER A 15 26.42 -16.36 -19.56
N LEU A 16 26.43 -15.04 -19.77
CA LEU A 16 25.75 -14.07 -18.90
C LEU A 16 24.28 -13.80 -19.28
N ALA A 17 23.81 -14.31 -20.41
CA ALA A 17 22.45 -14.05 -20.88
C ALA A 17 21.35 -14.87 -20.17
N PHE A 18 21.70 -15.94 -19.45
CA PHE A 18 20.71 -16.82 -18.82
C PHE A 18 20.32 -16.46 -17.38
N VAL A 19 20.99 -15.49 -16.74
CA VAL A 19 20.71 -15.11 -15.34
C VAL A 19 19.74 -13.93 -15.23
N ALA A 20 19.37 -13.27 -16.33
CA ALA A 20 18.55 -12.06 -16.31
C ALA A 20 17.02 -12.31 -16.25
N CYS A 21 16.55 -13.53 -16.47
CA CYS A 21 15.12 -13.86 -16.34
C CYS A 21 14.82 -14.49 -14.98
N LYS A 22 14.90 -13.67 -13.93
CA LYS A 22 14.03 -13.88 -12.76
C LYS A 22 12.85 -12.93 -12.94
N GLU A 23 11.72 -13.47 -13.38
CA GLU A 23 10.43 -12.84 -13.08
C GLU A 23 10.25 -12.93 -11.57
N GLU A 24 10.69 -11.89 -10.87
CA GLU A 24 10.15 -11.59 -9.56
C GLU A 24 8.67 -11.32 -9.79
N LYS A 25 7.84 -12.33 -9.52
CA LYS A 25 6.42 -12.09 -9.28
C LYS A 25 6.35 -11.19 -8.07
N ILE A 26 6.40 -9.89 -8.31
CA ILE A 26 5.92 -8.90 -7.37
C ILE A 26 4.42 -9.22 -7.30
N ASN A 27 4.05 -10.07 -6.35
CA ASN A 27 2.72 -9.99 -5.77
C ASN A 27 2.70 -8.61 -5.12
N GLU A 28 2.41 -7.60 -5.94
CA GLU A 28 1.73 -6.43 -5.46
C GLU A 28 0.39 -6.95 -4.96
N GLU A 29 0.37 -7.51 -3.75
CA GLU A 29 -0.72 -7.16 -2.85
C GLU A 29 -0.63 -5.65 -2.77
N LYS A 30 -1.30 -5.02 -3.73
CA LYS A 30 -1.64 -3.62 -3.74
C LYS A 30 -2.44 -3.51 -2.46
N SER A 31 -1.75 -3.25 -1.35
CA SER A 31 -2.40 -2.92 -0.11
C SER A 31 -3.22 -1.72 -0.52
N ALA A 32 -4.52 -1.97 -0.72
CA ALA A 32 -5.44 -0.90 -0.96
C ALA A 32 -5.11 0.07 0.17
N GLY A 33 -4.94 1.35 -0.10
CA GLY A 33 -4.75 2.36 0.95
C GLY A 33 -5.98 2.47 1.88
N ILE A 34 -6.79 1.42 1.93
CA ILE A 34 -8.04 1.16 2.62
C ILE A 34 -7.85 -0.13 3.38
N VAL A 35 -8.08 -0.06 4.68
CA VAL A 35 -8.20 -1.23 5.53
C VAL A 35 -9.66 -1.70 5.41
N LEU A 36 -9.92 -2.76 4.66
CA LEU A 36 -11.29 -3.22 4.37
C LEU A 36 -12.06 -3.62 5.63
N GLU A 37 -11.35 -4.09 6.68
CA GLU A 37 -11.95 -4.45 7.96
C GLU A 37 -12.55 -3.25 8.71
N ASN A 38 -12.18 -2.03 8.33
CA ASN A 38 -12.68 -0.80 8.94
C ASN A 38 -13.96 -0.26 8.28
N MET A 39 -14.37 -0.83 7.14
CA MET A 39 -15.54 -0.36 6.41
C MET A 39 -16.84 -0.74 7.13
N ASP A 40 -17.84 0.14 7.01
CA ASP A 40 -19.22 -0.09 7.44
C ASP A 40 -20.10 -0.16 6.19
N THR A 41 -20.34 -1.39 5.73
CA THR A 41 -21.13 -1.66 4.51
C THR A 41 -22.63 -1.46 4.71
N SER A 42 -23.09 -1.16 5.93
CA SER A 42 -24.49 -0.81 6.18
C SER A 42 -24.82 0.63 5.74
N VAL A 43 -23.82 1.49 5.67
CA VAL A 43 -23.95 2.87 5.21
C VAL A 43 -23.56 2.94 3.74
N LYS A 44 -24.38 3.55 2.89
CA LYS A 44 -24.04 3.72 1.47
C LYS A 44 -22.92 4.76 1.33
N PRO A 45 -21.94 4.55 0.44
CA PRO A 45 -20.87 5.52 0.21
C PRO A 45 -21.37 6.87 -0.33
N THR A 46 -22.55 6.91 -0.96
CA THR A 46 -23.18 8.13 -1.45
C THR A 46 -23.81 8.97 -0.35
N ASP A 47 -24.20 8.34 0.75
CA ASP A 47 -24.93 8.98 1.84
C ASP A 47 -23.94 9.54 2.86
N ASP A 48 -22.94 8.73 3.24
CA ASP A 48 -21.79 9.15 4.04
C ASP A 48 -20.56 8.30 3.70
N PHE A 49 -19.70 8.84 2.83
CA PHE A 49 -18.48 8.16 2.41
C PHE A 49 -17.49 7.94 3.55
N PHE A 50 -17.37 8.90 4.47
CA PHE A 50 -16.42 8.81 5.58
C PHE A 50 -16.81 7.69 6.53
N ARG A 51 -18.11 7.60 6.86
CA ARG A 51 -18.67 6.51 7.66
C ARG A 51 -18.60 5.17 6.93
N HIS A 52 -18.88 5.12 5.63
CA HIS A 52 -18.75 3.88 4.85
C HIS A 52 -17.33 3.30 4.90
N VAL A 53 -16.29 4.15 4.79
CA VAL A 53 -14.90 3.68 4.76
C VAL A 53 -14.34 3.37 6.16
N ASN A 54 -14.77 4.10 7.21
CA ASN A 54 -14.14 4.01 8.53
C ASN A 54 -15.11 3.62 9.67
N GLY A 55 -16.36 3.30 9.39
CA GLY A 55 -17.41 3.15 10.41
C GLY A 55 -17.11 2.08 11.44
N THR A 56 -16.61 0.91 11.02
CA THR A 56 -16.23 -0.16 11.95
C THR A 56 -15.07 0.27 12.86
N TRP A 57 -14.12 1.07 12.35
CA TRP A 57 -13.03 1.60 13.15
C TRP A 57 -13.51 2.66 14.14
N LEU A 58 -14.42 3.54 13.71
CA LEU A 58 -15.02 4.56 14.59
C LEU A 58 -15.76 3.94 15.76
N ASP A 59 -16.47 2.83 15.54
CA ASP A 59 -17.26 2.18 16.59
C ASP A 59 -16.39 1.39 17.58
N LYS A 60 -15.25 0.84 17.13
CA LYS A 60 -14.36 0.01 17.95
C LYS A 60 -13.24 0.79 18.63
N THR A 61 -12.90 1.97 18.13
CA THR A 61 -11.77 2.75 18.66
C THR A 61 -12.24 3.62 19.82
N GLU A 62 -11.85 3.22 21.02
CA GLU A 62 -12.06 4.02 22.21
C GLU A 62 -11.01 5.14 22.30
N ILE A 63 -11.47 6.36 22.60
CA ILE A 63 -10.56 7.47 22.94
C ILE A 63 -10.09 7.23 24.37
N PRO A 64 -8.80 7.05 24.62
CA PRO A 64 -8.31 6.84 25.98
C PRO A 64 -8.57 8.10 26.82
N ASP A 65 -9.12 7.92 28.01
CA ASP A 65 -9.30 8.98 29.03
C ASP A 65 -7.98 9.32 29.76
N GLU A 66 -6.84 9.10 29.09
CA GLU A 66 -5.53 9.26 29.70
C GLU A 66 -5.02 10.69 29.56
N SER A 67 -4.59 11.29 30.67
CA SER A 67 -3.85 12.57 30.69
C SER A 67 -2.48 12.51 29.99
N ASN A 68 -2.07 11.32 29.52
CA ASN A 68 -0.86 11.15 28.74
C ASN A 68 -1.06 11.70 27.32
N LEU A 69 -0.66 12.96 27.16
CA LEU A 69 -0.70 13.71 25.92
C LEU A 69 -0.14 12.94 24.71
N ILE A 70 0.91 12.12 24.89
CA ILE A 70 1.51 11.34 23.79
C ILE A 70 0.51 10.37 23.19
N LYS A 71 -0.29 9.70 24.03
CA LYS A 71 -1.35 8.81 23.55
C LYS A 71 -2.41 9.62 22.82
N ILE A 72 -2.92 10.71 23.40
CA ILE A 72 -3.91 11.58 22.73
C ILE A 72 -3.41 12.07 21.36
N PHE A 73 -2.14 12.46 21.25
CA PHE A 73 -1.53 12.86 19.98
C PHE A 73 -1.51 11.72 18.95
N GLN A 74 -1.18 10.50 19.38
CA GLN A 74 -1.22 9.33 18.51
C GLN A 74 -2.65 9.01 18.03
N TYR A 75 -3.65 9.07 18.90
CA TYR A 75 -5.06 8.89 18.50
C TYR A 75 -5.52 9.98 17.53
N LYS A 76 -5.17 11.24 17.78
CA LYS A 76 -5.47 12.36 16.87
C LYS A 76 -4.80 12.20 15.50
N TYR A 77 -3.58 11.66 15.46
CA TYR A 77 -2.89 11.32 14.23
C TYR A 77 -3.62 10.21 13.45
N LEU A 78 -4.08 9.16 14.12
CA LEU A 78 -4.85 8.08 13.49
C LEU A 78 -6.19 8.59 12.93
N LEU A 79 -6.89 9.46 13.66
CA LEU A 79 -8.12 10.13 13.18
C LEU A 79 -7.85 10.97 11.93
N GLN A 80 -6.76 11.75 11.93
CA GLN A 80 -6.36 12.54 10.75
C GLN A 80 -6.04 11.63 9.56
N LYS A 81 -5.36 10.51 9.79
CA LYS A 81 -5.02 9.54 8.74
C LYS A 81 -6.26 8.87 8.16
N ALA A 82 -7.26 8.52 8.99
CA ALA A 82 -8.55 8.00 8.54
C ALA A 82 -9.30 8.99 7.63
N GLN A 83 -9.30 10.28 7.97
CA GLN A 83 -9.86 11.34 7.12
C GLN A 83 -9.10 11.46 5.79
N SER A 84 -7.77 11.41 5.83
CA SER A 84 -6.95 11.47 4.61
C SER A 84 -7.19 10.28 3.68
N MET A 85 -7.41 9.06 4.19
CA MET A 85 -7.75 7.89 3.37
C MET A 85 -9.06 8.08 2.62
N ALA A 86 -10.08 8.65 3.27
CA ALA A 86 -11.35 8.97 2.62
C ALA A 86 -11.16 9.99 1.48
N VAL A 87 -10.36 11.03 1.70
CA VAL A 87 -10.04 12.03 0.66
C VAL A 87 -9.28 11.41 -0.50
N VAL A 88 -8.26 10.58 -0.24
CA VAL A 88 -7.48 9.89 -1.29
C VAL A 88 -8.38 9.02 -2.15
N LEU A 89 -9.34 8.29 -1.57
CA LEU A 89 -10.26 7.49 -2.36
C LEU A 89 -11.16 8.32 -3.26
N LEU A 90 -11.69 9.42 -2.74
CA LEU A 90 -12.52 10.33 -3.54
C LEU A 90 -11.75 10.87 -4.75
N PHE A 91 -10.45 11.14 -4.59
CA PHE A 91 -9.58 11.53 -5.71
C PHE A 91 -9.34 10.39 -6.70
N GLN A 92 -9.10 9.15 -6.22
CA GLN A 92 -8.96 7.98 -7.10
C GLN A 92 -10.24 7.70 -7.89
N MET A 93 -11.42 7.83 -7.26
CA MET A 93 -12.71 7.62 -7.91
C MET A 93 -13.06 8.69 -8.96
N LYS A 94 -12.56 9.93 -8.81
CA LYS A 94 -12.73 10.99 -9.80
C LYS A 94 -11.76 10.92 -10.98
N SER A 95 -10.76 10.05 -10.90
CA SER A 95 -9.72 9.92 -11.93
C SER A 95 -10.01 8.81 -12.96
N PHE A 96 -11.21 8.21 -12.90
CA PHE A 96 -11.77 7.28 -13.89
C PHE A 96 -12.90 7.94 -14.68
#